data_AF-A0A8E2QH87-F1
#
_entry.id   AF-A0A8E2QH87-F1
#
_cell.length_a   1.000
_cell.length_b   1.000
_cell.length_c   1.000
_cell.angle_alpha   90.00
_cell.angle_beta   90.00
_cell.angle_gamma   90.00
#
_symmetry.space_group_name_H-M   'P 1'
#
loop_
_entity.id
_entity.type
_entity.pdbx_description
1 polymer ?
#
loop_
_entity_poly.entity_id
_entity_poly.type
_entity_poly.pdbx_seq_one_letter_code
_entity_poly.pdbx_strand_id
1 'polypeptide(L)'
;MQKPASYQRLPHVQDCDCSVCWSRREMAKPALSRSTPCVQCRPAYARPIRTLQMGCVGGTWKPLLSEWTVEPAFICEKHTPPERPAKWWSVAYQDSTSAPSEQFPF
;
A
#
# COMPACT_ATOMS: atom_id res chain seq x y z
N MET A 1 -19.82 -40.81 0.34
CA MET A 1 -18.95 -39.63 0.57
C MET A 1 -18.37 -39.21 -0.78
N GLN A 2 -18.83 -38.09 -1.34
CA GLN A 2 -18.25 -37.55 -2.58
C GLN A 2 -16.94 -36.84 -2.23
N LYS A 3 -15.84 -37.34 -2.79
CA LYS A 3 -14.50 -36.76 -2.63
C LYS A 3 -14.52 -35.40 -3.34
N PRO A 4 -14.17 -34.27 -2.69
CA PRO A 4 -14.11 -33.01 -3.41
C PRO A 4 -13.09 -33.16 -4.53
N ALA A 5 -13.51 -32.84 -5.76
CA ALA A 5 -12.65 -32.87 -6.93
C ALA A 5 -11.36 -32.10 -6.59
N SER A 6 -10.20 -32.74 -6.77
CA SER A 6 -8.93 -32.06 -6.59
C SER A 6 -8.95 -30.80 -7.46
N TYR A 7 -8.49 -29.67 -6.90
CA TYR A 7 -8.28 -28.45 -7.67
C TYR A 7 -7.22 -28.75 -8.73
N GLN A 8 -7.66 -29.21 -9.90
CA GLN A 8 -6.80 -29.35 -11.05
C GLN A 8 -6.35 -27.94 -11.38
N ARG A 9 -5.05 -27.65 -11.22
CA ARG A 9 -4.42 -26.36 -11.53
C ARG A 9 -4.37 -26.14 -13.05
N LEU A 10 -5.45 -26.46 -13.74
CA LEU A 10 -5.62 -26.20 -15.15
C LEU A 10 -5.83 -24.69 -15.32
N PRO A 11 -5.22 -24.09 -16.34
CA PRO A 11 -5.53 -22.72 -16.69
C PRO A 11 -7.03 -22.62 -17.02
N HIS A 12 -7.66 -21.60 -16.44
CA HIS A 12 -9.04 -21.28 -16.78
C HIS A 12 -9.11 -20.70 -18.21
N VAL A 13 -10.27 -20.83 -18.85
CA VAL A 13 -10.56 -20.17 -20.14
C VAL A 13 -10.35 -18.66 -19.98
N GLN A 14 -9.87 -17.97 -21.04
CA GLN A 14 -9.50 -16.54 -21.01
C GLN A 14 -10.60 -15.63 -20.42
N ASP A 15 -11.87 -15.95 -20.68
CA ASP A 15 -13.03 -15.20 -20.20
C ASP A 15 -13.82 -15.92 -19.09
N CYS A 16 -13.14 -16.69 -18.25
CA CYS A 16 -13.79 -17.33 -17.12
C CYS A 16 -14.28 -16.29 -16.09
N ASP A 17 -15.58 -16.31 -15.79
CA ASP A 17 -16.23 -15.45 -14.79
C ASP A 17 -16.47 -16.17 -13.45
N CYS A 18 -15.69 -17.20 -13.13
CA CYS A 18 -15.69 -17.73 -11.77
C CYS A 18 -15.21 -16.66 -10.79
N SER A 19 -15.63 -16.76 -9.53
CA SER A 19 -15.33 -15.77 -8.48
C SER A 19 -13.84 -15.39 -8.42
N VAL A 20 -12.94 -16.37 -8.54
CA VAL A 20 -11.48 -16.17 -8.50
C VAL A 20 -10.97 -15.39 -9.71
N CYS A 21 -11.36 -15.78 -10.93
CA CYS A 21 -10.93 -15.12 -12.16
C CYS A 21 -11.52 -13.72 -12.29
N TRP A 22 -12.78 -13.55 -11.92
CA TRP A 22 -13.44 -12.25 -11.85
C TRP A 22 -12.75 -11.33 -10.84
N SER A 23 -12.52 -11.78 -9.60
CA SER A 23 -11.84 -10.96 -8.58
C SER A 23 -10.42 -10.58 -9.01
N ARG A 24 -9.67 -11.50 -9.64
CA ARG A 24 -8.35 -11.17 -10.19
C ARG A 24 -8.45 -10.06 -11.24
N ARG A 25 -9.42 -10.14 -12.16
CA ARG A 25 -9.65 -9.13 -13.20
C ARG A 25 -10.07 -7.78 -12.58
N GLU A 26 -10.94 -7.82 -11.58
CA GLU A 26 -11.43 -6.61 -10.90
C GLU A 26 -10.33 -5.92 -10.10
N MET A 27 -9.51 -6.67 -9.36
CA MET A 27 -8.42 -6.13 -8.54
C MET A 27 -7.21 -5.68 -9.38
N ALA A 28 -7.08 -6.16 -10.62
CA ALA A 28 -6.09 -5.67 -11.57
C ALA A 28 -6.46 -4.28 -12.14
N LYS A 29 -7.72 -3.85 -12.01
CA LYS A 29 -8.08 -2.48 -12.36
C LYS A 29 -7.36 -1.54 -11.39
N PRO A 30 -6.74 -0.46 -11.88
CA PRO A 30 -6.22 0.56 -11.00
C PRO A 30 -7.32 1.00 -10.05
N ALA A 31 -7.05 0.97 -8.75
CA ALA A 31 -7.95 1.58 -7.80
C ALA A 31 -8.16 3.03 -8.25
N LEU A 32 -9.39 3.37 -8.61
CA LEU A 32 -9.78 4.75 -8.80
C LEU A 32 -9.68 5.40 -7.42
N SER A 33 -8.47 5.81 -7.05
CA SER A 33 -8.25 6.66 -5.89
C SER A 33 -9.05 7.92 -6.17
N ARG A 34 -10.28 7.96 -5.65
CA ARG A 34 -11.20 9.10 -5.67
C ARG A 34 -10.74 10.24 -4.77
N SER A 35 -9.49 10.21 -4.33
CA SER A 35 -8.84 11.32 -3.67
C SER A 35 -8.66 12.40 -4.73
N THR A 36 -9.68 13.25 -4.93
CA THR A 36 -9.48 14.52 -5.62
C THR A 36 -8.33 15.22 -4.88
N PRO A 37 -7.17 15.42 -5.54
CA PRO A 37 -6.02 15.97 -4.86
C PRO A 37 -6.39 17.37 -4.37
N CYS A 38 -6.16 17.62 -3.09
CA CYS A 38 -6.34 18.95 -2.56
C CYS A 38 -5.32 19.88 -3.22
N VAL A 39 -5.78 20.97 -3.83
CA VAL A 39 -4.91 21.93 -4.53
C VAL A 39 -3.95 22.66 -3.58
N GLN A 40 -4.22 22.64 -2.28
CA GLN A 40 -3.37 23.25 -1.25
C GLN A 40 -2.38 22.26 -0.64
N CYS A 41 -2.70 20.97 -0.62
CA CYS A 41 -1.79 19.96 -0.07
C CYS A 41 -0.73 19.59 -1.10
N ARG A 42 0.50 19.40 -0.62
CA ARG A 42 1.56 18.78 -1.42
C ARG A 42 2.22 17.64 -0.65
N PRO A 43 2.49 16.50 -1.30
CA PRO A 43 3.26 15.43 -0.68
C PRO A 43 4.69 15.88 -0.42
N ALA A 44 5.40 15.17 0.45
CA ALA A 44 6.84 15.31 0.56
C ALA A 44 7.49 14.91 -0.78
N TYR A 45 8.50 15.65 -1.19
CA TYR A 45 9.15 15.45 -2.47
C TYR A 45 10.67 15.51 -2.30
N ALA A 46 11.36 14.52 -2.82
CA ALA A 46 12.82 14.49 -2.83
C ALA A 46 13.31 14.43 -4.28
N ARG A 47 14.26 15.29 -4.63
CA ARG A 47 14.91 15.27 -5.94
C ARG A 47 16.43 15.37 -5.81
N PRO A 48 17.18 14.73 -6.72
CA PRO A 48 18.63 14.88 -6.73
C PRO A 48 18.96 16.29 -7.21
N ILE A 49 19.84 16.99 -6.50
CA ILE A 49 20.40 18.29 -6.90
C ILE A 49 21.63 18.06 -7.77
N ARG A 50 22.46 17.09 -7.39
CA ARG A 50 23.76 16.84 -8.02
C ARG A 50 24.16 15.38 -7.86
N THR A 51 24.60 14.76 -8.94
CA THR A 51 25.25 13.45 -8.86
C THR A 51 26.70 13.62 -8.39
N LEU A 52 27.08 12.90 -7.33
CA LEU A 52 28.42 12.92 -6.76
C LEU A 52 29.29 11.79 -7.32
N GLN A 53 28.69 10.65 -7.64
CA GLN A 53 29.41 9.48 -8.13
C GLN A 53 28.57 8.71 -9.15
N MET A 54 29.21 8.33 -10.24
CA MET A 54 28.67 7.44 -11.27
C MET A 54 29.34 6.07 -11.19
N GLY A 55 28.63 5.03 -11.62
CA GLY A 55 29.17 3.68 -11.74
C GLY A 55 28.48 2.87 -12.80
N CYS A 56 29.18 1.89 -13.35
CA CYS A 56 28.63 0.97 -14.34
C CYS A 56 27.93 -0.19 -13.61
N VAL A 57 26.60 -0.27 -13.73
CA VAL A 57 25.77 -1.32 -13.13
C VAL A 57 25.03 -2.03 -14.25
N GLY A 58 25.38 -3.31 -14.48
CA GLY A 58 24.80 -4.11 -15.57
C GLY A 58 25.11 -3.53 -16.96
N GLY A 59 26.33 -3.01 -17.17
CA GLY A 59 26.74 -2.42 -18.45
C GLY A 59 26.21 -1.00 -18.71
N THR A 60 25.44 -0.43 -17.79
CA THR A 60 24.88 0.93 -17.91
C THR A 60 25.45 1.85 -16.86
N TRP A 61 25.90 3.05 -17.26
CA TRP A 61 26.33 4.09 -16.32
C TRP A 61 25.13 4.66 -15.57
N LYS A 62 25.14 4.56 -14.24
CA LYS A 62 24.08 5.04 -13.35
C LYS A 62 24.65 5.89 -12.21
N PRO A 63 23.87 6.84 -11.66
CA PRO A 63 24.23 7.51 -10.42
C PRO A 63 24.30 6.50 -9.28
N LEU A 64 25.43 6.44 -8.57
CA LEU A 64 25.59 5.65 -7.35
C LEU A 64 25.35 6.51 -6.10
N LEU A 65 25.77 7.77 -6.16
CA LEU A 65 25.62 8.71 -5.07
C LEU A 65 25.16 10.06 -5.61
N SER A 66 24.15 10.66 -4.98
CA SER A 66 23.66 12.00 -5.30
C SER A 66 23.43 12.78 -4.02
N GLU A 67 23.61 14.08 -4.13
CA GLU A 67 23.16 15.07 -3.16
C GLU A 67 21.68 15.37 -3.46
N TRP A 68 20.85 15.39 -2.41
CA TRP A 68 19.39 15.48 -2.54
C TRP A 68 18.86 16.73 -1.84
N THR A 69 17.81 17.33 -2.41
CA THR A 69 16.97 18.29 -1.70
C THR A 69 15.65 17.61 -1.38
N VAL A 70 15.14 17.89 -0.17
CA VAL A 70 13.88 17.37 0.32
C VAL A 70 12.97 18.56 0.62
N GLU A 71 11.85 18.60 -0.08
CA GLU A 71 10.74 19.50 0.20
C GLU A 71 9.76 18.77 1.12
N PRO A 72 9.49 19.28 2.33
CA PRO A 72 8.59 18.62 3.26
C PRO A 72 7.15 18.64 2.73
N ALA A 73 6.38 17.64 3.15
CA ALA A 73 4.94 17.63 2.90
C ALA A 73 4.31 18.88 3.52
N PHE A 74 3.30 19.42 2.85
CA PHE A 74 2.46 20.46 3.41
C PHE A 74 1.01 20.01 3.34
N ILE A 75 0.35 20.07 4.50
CA ILE A 75 -1.02 19.64 4.71
C ILE A 75 -1.81 20.87 5.15
N CYS A 76 -2.84 21.25 4.40
CA CYS A 76 -3.69 22.36 4.77
C CYS A 76 -4.52 22.03 6.02
N GLU A 77 -5.01 23.04 6.74
CA GLU A 77 -5.80 22.88 7.97
C GLU A 77 -6.95 21.88 7.85
N LYS A 78 -7.65 21.84 6.71
CA LYS A 78 -8.72 20.87 6.42
C LYS A 78 -8.27 19.40 6.56
N HIS A 79 -7.01 19.14 6.23
CA HIS A 79 -6.42 17.80 6.22
C HIS A 79 -5.40 17.61 7.33
N THR A 80 -5.12 18.64 8.14
CA THR A 80 -4.30 18.51 9.34
C THR A 80 -5.03 17.60 10.32
N PRO A 81 -4.45 16.44 10.69
CA PRO A 81 -5.06 15.58 11.68
C PRO A 81 -5.23 16.35 13.00
N PRO A 82 -6.34 16.18 13.72
CA PRO A 82 -6.49 16.80 15.03
C PRO A 82 -5.43 16.26 15.99
N GLU A 83 -4.92 17.13 16.86
CA GLU A 83 -3.88 16.77 17.85
C GLU A 83 -4.32 15.63 18.77
N ARG A 84 -5.62 15.62 19.12
CA ARG A 84 -6.23 14.53 19.85
C ARG A 84 -7.05 13.65 18.91
N PRO A 85 -6.87 12.32 18.96
CA PRO A 85 -7.82 11.44 18.32
C PRO A 85 -9.23 11.70 18.85
N ALA A 86 -10.24 11.73 17.97
CA ALA A 86 -11.61 11.98 18.42
C ALA A 86 -12.01 10.89 19.42
N LYS A 87 -12.83 11.31 20.39
CA LYS A 87 -13.14 10.59 21.63
C LYS A 87 -13.60 9.13 21.46
N TRP A 88 -14.03 8.74 20.26
CA TRP A 88 -14.54 7.42 19.94
C TRP A 88 -13.50 6.44 19.38
N TRP A 89 -12.24 6.85 19.19
CA TRP A 89 -11.14 5.95 18.76
C TRP A 89 -10.21 5.70 19.94
N SER A 90 -10.25 4.49 20.45
CA SER A 90 -9.24 3.95 21.34
C SER A 90 -8.34 3.04 20.51
N VAL A 91 -7.03 3.29 20.49
CA VAL A 91 -6.08 2.27 20.05
C VAL A 91 -6.08 1.22 21.15
N ALA A 92 -6.62 0.03 20.88
CA ALA A 92 -6.46 -1.10 21.80
C ALA A 92 -4.98 -1.47 21.81
N TYR A 93 -4.27 -1.03 22.85
CA TYR A 93 -2.92 -1.50 23.11
C TYR A 93 -3.03 -2.97 23.53
N GLN A 94 -2.71 -3.87 22.61
CA GLN A 94 -2.57 -5.29 22.94
C GLN A 94 -1.12 -5.51 23.34
N ASP A 95 -0.87 -5.45 24.65
CA ASP A 95 0.42 -5.86 25.21
C ASP A 95 0.62 -7.33 24.82
N SER A 96 1.70 -7.66 24.12
CA SER A 96 1.97 -9.01 23.61
C SER A 96 2.26 -10.06 24.69
N THR A 97 1.90 -9.77 25.94
CA THR A 97 2.22 -10.57 27.13
C THR A 97 1.00 -11.31 27.68
N SER A 98 -0.23 -11.01 27.23
CA SER A 98 -1.39 -11.84 27.56
C SER A 98 -1.65 -12.88 26.47
N ALA A 99 -1.46 -14.15 26.82
CA ALA A 99 -1.87 -15.28 26.01
C ALA A 99 -3.33 -15.15 25.55
N PRO A 100 -3.70 -15.61 24.34
CA PRO A 100 -5.07 -15.52 23.87
C PRO A 100 -5.97 -16.40 24.75
N SER A 101 -6.81 -15.78 25.58
CA SER A 101 -7.90 -16.51 26.22
C SER A 101 -8.95 -16.80 25.15
N GLU A 102 -9.02 -18.07 24.75
CA GLU A 102 -10.10 -18.66 23.96
C GLU A 102 -11.45 -18.33 24.59
N GLN A 103 -12.16 -17.32 24.07
CA GLN A 103 -13.62 -17.26 24.14
C GLN A 103 -14.14 -16.15 23.23
N PHE A 104 -14.37 -16.51 21.97
CA PHE A 104 -15.40 -15.87 21.16
C PHE A 104 -16.64 -16.79 21.22
N PRO A 105 -17.72 -16.41 21.90
CA PRO A 105 -18.99 -17.11 21.75
C PRO A 105 -19.59 -16.70 20.40
N PHE A 106 -19.76 -17.67 19.50
CA PHE A 106 -20.77 -17.60 18.45
C PHE A 106 -22.12 -18.03 19.02
#